data_AF-A0A935RWP4-F1
#
_entry.id   AF-A0A935RWP4-F1
#
_cell.length_a   1.000
_cell.length_b   1.000
_cell.length_c   1.000
_cell.angle_alpha   90.00
_cell.angle_beta   90.00
_cell.angle_gamma   90.00
#
_symmetry.space_group_name_H-M   'P 1'
#
loop_
_entity.id
_entity.type
_entity.pdbx_description
1 polymer ?
#
loop_
_entity_poly.entity_id
_entity_poly.type
_entity_poly.pdbx_seq_one_letter_code
_entity_poly.pdbx_strand_id
1 'polypeptide(L)' 'MPASFTNHDSRFPIYSGNHKNEWDQCIECHINPGDYITFSCVKCHEHNNAGKLAKEHDEVSNYQYESNACYACHPKGN' A
#
# COMPACT_ATOMS: atom_id res chain seq x y z
N MET A 1 -10.71 -7.45 19.14
CA MET A 1 -9.26 -7.25 18.88
C MET A 1 -9.09 -7.32 17.37
N PRO A 2 -8.42 -6.37 16.68
CA PRO A 2 -8.09 -6.60 15.28
C PRO A 2 -7.25 -7.87 15.20
N ALA A 3 -7.45 -8.68 14.17
CA ALA A 3 -6.78 -9.97 14.02
C ALA A 3 -5.26 -9.79 14.18
N SER A 4 -4.66 -10.56 15.10
CA SER A 4 -3.22 -10.50 15.37
C SER A 4 -2.46 -11.21 14.25
N PHE A 5 -2.41 -10.58 13.07
CA PHE A 5 -1.59 -11.04 11.95
C PHE A 5 -0.17 -10.51 12.11
N THR A 6 0.53 -11.03 13.13
CA THR A 6 1.85 -10.55 13.57
C THR A 6 2.95 -10.76 12.54
N ASN A 7 2.73 -11.61 11.53
CA ASN A 7 3.68 -11.88 10.46
C ASN A 7 3.45 -11.00 9.21
N HIS A 8 2.72 -9.89 9.32
CA HIS A 8 2.42 -9.02 8.18
C HIS A 8 3.69 -8.51 7.49
N ASP A 9 4.73 -8.18 8.24
CA ASP A 9 6.00 -7.67 7.71
C ASP A 9 6.73 -8.64 6.77
N SER A 10 6.40 -9.94 6.80
CA SER A 10 6.91 -10.90 5.81
C SER A 10 6.30 -10.74 4.41
N ARG A 11 5.16 -10.06 4.32
CA ARG A 11 4.43 -9.75 3.08
C ARG A 11 4.60 -8.27 2.74
N PHE A 12 4.28 -7.39 3.67
CA PHE A 12 4.40 -5.96 3.54
C PHE A 12 4.67 -5.34 4.93
N PRO A 13 5.72 -4.53 5.11
CA PRO A 13 6.14 -4.03 6.41
C PRO A 13 5.18 -2.95 6.93
N ILE A 14 4.33 -3.30 7.89
CA ILE A 14 3.39 -2.37 8.58
C ILE A 14 3.77 -2.15 10.04
N TYR A 15 4.59 -3.04 10.62
CA TYR A 15 5.15 -2.89 11.96
C TYR A 15 6.59 -2.31 11.92
N SER A 16 7.14 -2.12 10.72
CA SER A 16 8.47 -1.56 10.44
C SER A 16 8.47 -0.73 9.15
N GLY A 17 9.59 -0.09 8.83
CA GLY A 17 9.72 0.74 7.61
C GLY A 17 8.80 1.97 7.61
N ASN A 18 8.44 2.42 6.42
CA ASN A 18 7.72 3.68 6.20
C ASN A 18 6.25 3.66 6.61
N HIS A 19 5.64 2.47 6.74
CA HIS A 19 4.22 2.34 7.11
C HIS A 19 4.02 2.06 8.61
N LYS A 20 5.11 2.03 9.39
CA LYS A 20 5.04 1.83 10.83
C LYS A 20 4.33 3.03 11.48
N ASN A 21 3.29 2.75 12.25
CA ASN A 21 2.45 3.74 12.96
C ASN A 21 1.59 4.63 12.04
N GLU A 22 1.43 4.28 10.76
CA GLU A 22 0.61 5.03 9.79
C GLU A 22 -0.79 4.43 9.58
N TRP A 23 -1.19 3.48 10.44
CA TRP A 23 -2.47 2.77 10.33
C TRP A 23 -2.98 2.41 11.73
N ASP A 24 -4.30 2.42 11.89
CA ASP A 24 -4.96 1.96 13.13
C ASP A 24 -5.82 0.71 12.89
N GLN A 25 -6.39 0.58 11.69
CA GLN A 25 -7.30 -0.50 11.33
C GLN A 25 -6.88 -1.21 10.04
N CYS A 26 -7.09 -2.52 9.99
CA CYS A 26 -6.83 -3.34 8.80
C CYS A 26 -7.54 -2.78 7.55
N ILE A 27 -8.73 -2.18 7.71
CA ILE A 27 -9.56 -1.67 6.61
C ILE A 27 -9.05 -0.37 5.97
N GLU A 28 -8.04 0.25 6.57
CA GLU A 28 -7.40 1.43 6.00
C GLU A 28 -6.66 1.05 4.72
N CYS A 29 -5.93 -0.07 4.75
CA CYS A 29 -5.26 -0.65 3.60
C CYS A 29 -6.14 -1.70 2.88
N HIS A 30 -6.82 -2.57 3.63
CA HIS A 30 -7.65 -3.65 3.07
C HIS A 30 -9.09 -3.19 2.87
N ILE A 31 -9.39 -2.71 1.67
CA ILE A 31 -10.60 -1.94 1.39
C ILE A 31 -11.90 -2.75 1.40
N ASN A 32 -11.83 -4.08 1.50
CA ASN A 32 -13.00 -4.94 1.62
C ASN A 32 -13.03 -5.60 3.01
N PRO A 33 -13.98 -5.23 3.90
CA PRO A 33 -14.10 -5.82 5.24
C PRO A 33 -14.36 -7.34 5.24
N GLY A 34 -14.88 -7.90 4.13
CA GLY A 34 -15.10 -9.33 3.97
C GLY A 34 -13.95 -10.07 3.27
N ASP A 35 -12.95 -9.35 2.76
CA ASP A 35 -11.81 -9.90 2.04
C ASP A 35 -10.55 -9.03 2.23
N TYR A 36 -9.65 -9.49 3.10
CA TYR A 36 -8.38 -8.85 3.36
C TYR A 36 -7.31 -9.12 2.29
N ILE A 37 -7.65 -9.79 1.19
CA ILE A 37 -6.77 -9.89 0.01
C ILE A 37 -6.89 -8.62 -0.84
N THR A 38 -8.07 -7.99 -0.86
CA THR A 38 -8.27 -6.74 -1.61
C THR A 38 -7.68 -5.56 -0.82
N PHE A 39 -6.65 -4.92 -1.37
CA PHE A 39 -5.96 -3.79 -0.74
C PHE A 39 -5.86 -2.57 -1.66
N SER A 40 -5.55 -1.41 -1.08
CA SER A 40 -5.27 -0.18 -1.82
C SER A 40 -4.07 0.57 -1.25
N CYS A 41 -3.07 0.82 -2.09
CA CYS A 41 -1.95 1.73 -1.79
C CYS A 41 -2.36 3.19 -1.98
N VAL A 42 -3.36 3.44 -2.82
CA VAL A 42 -3.79 4.78 -3.27
C VAL A 42 -4.81 5.46 -2.37
N LYS A 43 -5.14 4.82 -1.24
CA LYS A 43 -6.10 5.35 -0.27
C LYS A 43 -5.48 6.23 0.82
N CYS A 44 -4.22 5.99 1.21
CA CYS A 44 -3.57 6.69 2.34
C CYS A 44 -2.40 7.60 1.94
N HIS A 45 -1.48 7.13 1.09
CA HIS A 45 -0.40 7.97 0.56
C HIS A 45 -0.98 9.21 -0.15
N GLU A 46 -0.15 10.25 -0.43
CA GLU A 46 -0.48 11.49 -1.17
C GLU A 46 -0.97 11.20 -2.62
N HIS A 47 -2.03 10.42 -2.70
CA HIS A 47 -2.53 9.60 -3.79
C HIS A 47 -3.95 10.04 -4.16
N ASN A 48 -4.24 11.33 -4.01
CA ASN A 48 -5.26 12.00 -4.80
C ASN A 48 -4.66 12.70 -6.03
N ASN A 49 -3.33 12.72 -6.18
CA ASN A 49 -2.66 13.35 -7.31
C ASN A 49 -1.79 12.37 -8.09
N ALA A 50 -2.44 11.54 -8.89
CA ALA A 50 -1.78 10.64 -9.84
C ALA A 50 -0.77 11.37 -10.75
N GLY A 51 -0.97 12.66 -11.04
CA GLY A 51 -0.05 13.45 -11.86
C GLY A 51 1.26 13.81 -11.16
N LYS A 52 1.29 13.98 -9.83
CA LYS A 52 2.54 14.16 -9.07
C LYS A 52 3.31 12.85 -9.03
N LEU A 53 2.63 11.75 -8.74
CA LEU A 53 3.26 10.44 -8.65
C LEU A 53 3.80 9.97 -10.01
N ALA A 54 3.07 10.25 -11.09
CA ALA A 54 3.53 9.95 -12.45
C ALA A 54 4.89 10.60 -12.76
N LYS A 55 5.14 11.84 -12.29
CA LYS A 55 6.44 12.52 -12.48
C LYS A 55 7.59 11.81 -11.80
N GLU A 56 7.34 11.21 -10.64
CA GLU A 56 8.35 10.40 -9.93
C GLU A 56 8.61 9.06 -10.65
N HIS A 57 7.73 8.67 -11.57
CA HIS A 57 7.79 7.46 -12.37
C HIS A 57 7.99 7.76 -13.87
N ASP A 58 8.47 8.94 -14.25
CA ASP A 58 8.62 9.36 -15.66
C ASP A 58 9.54 8.42 -16.48
N GLU A 59 10.49 7.75 -15.81
CA GLU A 59 11.40 6.77 -16.43
C GLU A 59 10.81 5.34 -16.47
N VAL A 60 9.67 5.11 -15.82
CA VAL A 60 9.02 3.79 -15.75
C VAL A 60 8.05 3.63 -16.92
N SER A 61 8.47 2.85 -17.91
CA SER A 61 7.60 2.47 -19.02
C SER A 61 6.36 1.71 -18.52
N ASN A 62 5.18 2.09 -19.03
CA ASN A 62 3.89 1.51 -18.63
C ASN A 62 3.55 1.66 -17.14
N TYR A 63 3.96 2.77 -16.53
CA TYR A 63 3.52 3.13 -15.18
C TYR A 63 1.99 3.01 -15.04
N GLN A 64 1.56 2.33 -13.98
CA GLN A 64 0.15 2.13 -13.67
C GLN A 64 -0.14 2.60 -12.27
N TYR A 65 -1.14 3.49 -12.17
CA TYR A 65 -1.66 3.99 -10.91
C TYR A 65 -2.67 2.99 -10.32
N GLU A 66 -2.19 1.79 -9.98
CA GLU A 66 -3.00 0.68 -9.50
C GLU A 66 -2.23 -0.09 -8.42
N SER A 67 -2.93 -0.57 -7.38
CA SER A 67 -2.28 -1.03 -6.14
C SER A 67 -1.46 -2.31 -6.30
N ASN A 68 -1.87 -3.23 -7.19
CA ASN A 68 -1.07 -4.41 -7.50
C ASN A 68 0.21 -4.04 -8.25
N ALA A 69 0.13 -3.07 -9.18
CA ALA A 69 1.32 -2.55 -9.86
C ALA A 69 2.27 -1.86 -8.88
N CYS A 70 1.75 -1.02 -7.96
CA CYS A 70 2.53 -0.40 -6.90
C CYS A 70 3.22 -1.46 -6.03
N TYR A 71 2.49 -2.46 -5.56
CA TYR A 71 3.03 -3.52 -4.70
C TYR A 71 4.09 -4.39 -5.41
N ALA A 72 3.95 -4.62 -6.72
CA ALA A 72 4.93 -5.39 -7.48
C ALA A 72 6.31 -4.72 -7.54
N CYS A 73 6.35 -3.38 -7.68
CA CYS A 73 7.60 -2.61 -7.68
C CYS A 73 8.07 -2.25 -6.26
N HIS A 74 7.12 -1.97 -5.37
CA HIS A 74 7.36 -1.50 -3.99
C HIS A 74 6.83 -2.52 -2.96
N PRO A 75 7.38 -3.75 -2.89
CA PRO A 75 6.90 -4.78 -1.98
C PRO A 75 7.12 -4.44 -0.50
N LYS A 76 7.92 -3.41 -0.23
CA LYS A 76 8.16 -2.86 1.12
C LYS A 76 7.59 -1.45 1.32
N GLY A 77 6.89 -0.91 0.33
CA GLY A 77 6.26 0.41 0.41
C GLY A 77 7.25 1.58 0.41
N ASN A 78 8.36 1.46 -0.33
CA ASN A 78 9.44 2.44 -0.44
C ASN A 78 9.83 2.65 -1.89
#